data_AF-A0A3R6ZWA8-F1
#
_entry.id   AF-A0A3R6ZWA8-F1
#
_cell.length_a   1.000
_cell.length_b   1.000
_cell.length_c   1.000
_cell.angle_alpha   90.00
_cell.angle_beta   90.00
_cell.angle_gamma   90.00
#
_symmetry.space_group_name_H-M   'P 1'
#
loop_
_entity.id
_entity.type
_entity.pdbx_description
1 polymer ?
#
loop_
_entity_poly.entity_id
_entity_poly.type
_entity_poly.pdbx_seq_one_letter_code
_entity_poly.pdbx_strand_id
1 'polypeptide(L)'
;EDQVEAARVEEAARVAAIAKQYEAEERKEELREALIERLQRSRCIEYLNSHHPLCNQCPIAGVCPGFQRDEIDPQLCQQCLHIKQSHNGQHRESNKAMGLDELQVLLERLHVTDDDLDLYIPDDELLIESRK
;
A
#
# COMPACT_ATOMS: atom_id res chain seq x y z
N GLU A 1 -1.17 -34.96 -48.03
CA GLU A 1 -0.13 -34.23 -47.28
C GLU A 1 -0.64 -32.85 -46.86
N ASP A 2 -1.27 -32.08 -47.75
CA ASP A 2 -1.84 -30.75 -47.45
C ASP A 2 -2.85 -30.67 -46.28
N GLN A 3 -3.69 -31.70 -46.07
CA GLN A 3 -4.67 -31.68 -44.97
C GLN A 3 -4.03 -31.84 -43.59
N VAL A 4 -2.89 -32.53 -43.50
CA VAL A 4 -2.16 -32.72 -42.23
C VAL A 4 -1.40 -31.45 -41.88
N GLU A 5 -0.87 -30.75 -42.88
CA GLU A 5 -0.20 -29.46 -42.69
C GLU A 5 -1.20 -28.36 -42.29
N ALA A 6 -2.37 -28.31 -42.93
CA ALA A 6 -3.43 -27.38 -42.56
C ALA A 6 -3.94 -27.60 -41.13
N ALA A 7 -4.11 -28.86 -40.71
CA ALA A 7 -4.52 -29.19 -39.34
C ALA A 7 -3.46 -28.77 -38.30
N ARG A 8 -2.16 -28.95 -38.60
CA ARG A 8 -1.06 -28.50 -37.74
C ARG A 8 -1.00 -26.98 -37.59
N VAL A 9 -1.23 -26.25 -38.67
CA VAL A 9 -1.27 -24.78 -38.64
C VAL A 9 -2.47 -24.27 -37.83
N GLU A 10 -3.65 -24.89 -37.98
CA GLU A 10 -4.83 -24.54 -37.18
C GLU A 10 -4.63 -24.85 -35.69
N GLU A 11 -4.03 -26.00 -35.37
CA GLU A 11 -3.71 -26.38 -33.99
C GLU A 11 -2.69 -25.43 -33.36
N ALA A 12 -1.63 -25.07 -34.10
CA ALA A 12 -0.66 -24.07 -33.65
C ALA A 12 -1.30 -22.70 -33.42
N ALA A 13 -2.22 -22.27 -34.29
CA ALA A 13 -2.97 -21.02 -34.13
C ALA A 13 -3.88 -21.04 -32.89
N ARG A 14 -4.53 -22.17 -32.61
CA ARG A 14 -5.34 -22.36 -31.40
C ARG A 14 -4.49 -22.31 -30.13
N VAL A 15 -3.36 -23.02 -30.12
CA VAL A 15 -2.41 -23.00 -28.98
C VAL A 15 -1.89 -21.59 -28.73
N ALA A 16 -1.52 -20.86 -29.79
CA ALA A 16 -1.07 -19.47 -29.67
C ALA A 16 -2.18 -18.53 -29.16
N ALA A 17 -3.42 -18.72 -29.60
CA ALA A 17 -4.56 -17.93 -29.13
C ALA A 17 -4.85 -18.18 -27.64
N ILE A 18 -4.77 -19.44 -27.20
CA ILE A 18 -4.92 -19.83 -25.80
C ILE A 18 -3.80 -19.21 -24.95
N ALA A 19 -2.54 -19.34 -25.37
CA ALA A 19 -1.40 -18.74 -24.66
C ALA A 19 -1.57 -17.22 -24.48
N LYS A 20 -1.98 -16.53 -25.55
CA LYS A 20 -2.25 -15.09 -25.49
C LYS A 20 -3.38 -14.71 -24.54
N GLN A 21 -4.41 -15.55 -24.41
CA GLN A 21 -5.48 -15.33 -23.43
C GLN A 21 -4.97 -15.49 -22.00
N TYR A 22 -4.17 -16.53 -21.72
CA TYR A 22 -3.57 -16.71 -20.40
C TYR A 22 -2.65 -15.55 -20.02
N GLU A 23 -1.77 -15.12 -20.92
CA GLU A 23 -0.90 -13.95 -20.68
C GLU A 23 -1.70 -12.66 -20.41
N ALA A 24 -2.86 -12.49 -21.06
CA ALA A 24 -3.69 -11.32 -20.85
C ALA A 24 -4.40 -11.34 -19.49
N GLU A 25 -4.80 -12.52 -19.00
CA GLU A 25 -5.38 -12.67 -17.66
C GLU A 25 -4.33 -12.52 -16.56
N GLU A 26 -3.14 -13.12 -16.73
CA GLU A 26 -2.02 -12.98 -15.79
C GLU A 26 -1.64 -11.51 -15.59
N ARG A 27 -1.52 -10.73 -16.67
CA ARG A 27 -1.25 -9.29 -16.56
C ARG A 27 -2.36 -8.51 -15.84
N LYS A 28 -3.63 -8.92 -15.97
CA LYS A 28 -4.74 -8.26 -15.25
C LYS A 28 -4.64 -8.55 -13.76
N GLU A 29 -4.27 -9.78 -13.40
CA GLU A 29 -4.08 -10.18 -12.01
C GLU A 29 -2.91 -9.43 -11.38
N GLU A 30 -1.75 -9.38 -12.05
CA GLU A 30 -0.58 -8.58 -11.61
C GLU A 30 -0.94 -7.10 -11.39
N LEU A 31 -1.69 -6.49 -12.30
CA LEU A 31 -2.14 -5.10 -12.16
C LEU A 31 -3.10 -4.93 -10.98
N ARG A 32 -3.98 -5.91 -10.72
CA ARG A 32 -4.91 -5.87 -9.59
C ARG A 32 -4.14 -5.97 -8.27
N GLU A 33 -3.20 -6.90 -8.16
CA GLU A 33 -2.36 -7.06 -6.98
C GLU A 33 -1.53 -5.81 -6.70
N ALA A 34 -0.90 -5.24 -7.73
CA ALA A 34 -0.14 -4.00 -7.61
C ALA A 34 -1.01 -2.82 -7.15
N LEU A 35 -2.28 -2.76 -7.59
CA LEU A 35 -3.23 -1.74 -7.16
C LEU A 35 -3.62 -1.93 -5.68
N ILE A 36 -3.92 -3.17 -5.27
CA ILE A 36 -4.22 -3.50 -3.87
C ILE A 36 -3.07 -3.10 -2.97
N GLU A 37 -1.84 -3.52 -3.30
CA GLU A 37 -0.65 -3.20 -2.51
C GLU A 37 -0.47 -1.68 -2.40
N ARG A 38 -0.63 -0.94 -3.50
CA ARG A 38 -0.53 0.52 -3.51
C ARG A 38 -1.56 1.17 -2.57
N LEU A 39 -2.80 0.70 -2.59
CA LEU A 39 -3.87 1.26 -1.75
C LEU A 39 -3.64 0.94 -0.27
N GLN A 40 -3.27 -0.30 0.05
CA GLN A 40 -2.90 -0.70 1.41
C GLN A 40 -1.75 0.14 1.94
N ARG A 41 -0.71 0.36 1.13
CA ARG A 41 0.41 1.25 1.49
C ARG A 41 -0.05 2.68 1.74
N SER A 42 -0.98 3.21 0.93
CA SER A 42 -1.54 4.55 1.15
C SER A 42 -2.22 4.63 2.52
N ARG A 43 -3.07 3.66 2.86
CA ARG A 43 -3.78 3.60 4.15
C ARG A 43 -2.81 3.52 5.33
N CYS A 44 -1.79 2.66 5.25
CA CYS A 44 -0.73 2.60 6.27
C CYS A 44 -0.06 3.95 6.48
N ILE A 45 0.34 4.62 5.38
CA ILE A 45 1.03 5.90 5.43
C ILE A 45 0.11 7.01 6.00
N GLU A 46 -1.16 7.04 5.59
CA GLU A 46 -2.15 8.00 6.09
C GLU A 46 -2.39 7.83 7.59
N TYR A 47 -2.52 6.58 8.06
CA TYR A 47 -2.66 6.30 9.48
C TYR A 47 -1.43 6.71 10.28
N LEU A 48 -0.23 6.33 9.83
CA LEU A 48 1.03 6.69 10.49
C LEU A 48 1.19 8.21 10.55
N ASN A 49 0.91 8.94 9.47
CA ASN A 49 0.93 10.41 9.50
C ASN A 49 -0.09 11.01 10.50
N SER A 50 -1.22 10.35 10.71
CA SER A 50 -2.29 10.87 11.55
C SER A 50 -2.07 10.59 13.04
N HIS A 51 -1.57 9.40 13.36
CA HIS A 51 -1.48 8.88 14.73
C HIS A 51 -0.04 8.81 15.25
N HIS A 52 0.92 8.56 14.36
CA HIS A 52 2.32 8.26 14.68
C HIS A 52 3.32 9.05 13.82
N PRO A 53 3.17 10.38 13.68
CA PRO A 53 3.89 11.12 12.65
C PRO A 53 5.40 11.17 12.91
N LEU A 54 6.21 11.05 11.87
CA LEU A 54 7.66 11.11 12.02
C LEU A 54 8.13 12.51 12.48
N CYS A 55 9.14 12.53 13.37
CA CYS A 55 9.75 13.75 13.86
C CYS A 55 11.27 13.62 13.85
N ASN A 56 11.95 14.37 12.99
CA ASN A 56 13.42 14.40 12.92
C ASN A 56 14.12 14.92 14.18
N GLN A 57 13.36 15.48 15.13
CA GLN A 57 13.86 16.00 16.41
C GLN A 57 13.48 15.09 17.58
N CYS A 58 12.70 14.03 17.33
CA CYS A 58 12.40 13.06 18.36
C CYS A 58 13.65 12.22 18.67
N PRO A 59 13.90 11.92 19.96
CA PRO A 59 14.97 11.01 20.35
C PRO A 59 14.70 9.55 19.92
N ILE A 60 13.44 9.23 19.61
CA ILE A 60 13.04 7.93 19.05
C ILE A 60 13.19 8.00 17.53
N ALA A 61 14.15 7.24 17.01
CA ALA A 61 14.32 7.07 15.57
C ALA A 61 13.14 6.27 14.99
N GLY A 62 12.50 6.82 13.96
CA GLY A 62 11.59 6.08 13.08
C GLY A 62 10.11 6.32 13.31
N VAL A 63 9.62 6.49 14.55
CA VAL A 63 8.18 6.70 14.80
C VAL A 63 7.90 7.49 16.08
N CYS A 64 7.02 8.48 16.01
CA CYS A 64 6.53 9.21 17.19
C CYS A 64 5.40 8.44 17.88
N PRO A 65 5.38 8.37 19.23
CA PRO A 65 4.27 7.75 19.98
C PRO A 65 2.98 8.60 19.99
N GLY A 66 2.95 9.71 19.27
CA GLY A 66 1.78 10.57 19.11
C GLY A 66 1.79 11.78 20.04
N PHE A 67 0.60 12.37 20.24
CA PHE A 67 0.41 13.61 20.98
C PHE A 67 -0.13 13.37 22.39
N GLN A 68 0.10 14.32 23.29
CA GLN A 68 -0.42 14.28 24.64
C GLN A 68 -1.95 14.22 24.61
N ARG A 69 -2.53 13.42 25.51
CA ARG A 69 -3.99 13.30 25.68
C ARG A 69 -4.57 14.36 26.64
N ASP A 70 -3.75 15.29 27.09
CA ASP A 70 -4.09 16.24 28.15
C ASP A 70 -5.09 17.30 27.67
N GLU A 71 -5.97 17.78 28.55
CA GLU A 71 -7.01 18.77 28.21
C GLU A 71 -6.43 20.16 27.94
N ILE A 72 -5.20 20.41 28.42
CA ILE A 72 -4.56 21.73 28.39
C ILE A 72 -3.87 21.98 27.05
N ASP A 73 -3.17 21.00 26.48
CA ASP A 73 -2.45 21.15 25.20
C ASP A 73 -2.29 19.81 24.44
N PRO A 74 -3.37 19.29 23.81
CA PRO A 74 -3.33 18.02 23.06
C PRO A 74 -2.50 18.10 21.75
N GLN A 75 -1.81 19.22 21.51
CA GLN A 75 -1.03 19.47 20.30
C GLN A 75 0.46 19.16 20.46
N LEU A 76 0.94 18.86 21.67
CA LEU A 76 2.35 18.57 21.92
C LEU A 76 2.65 17.08 21.82
N CYS A 77 3.77 16.73 21.18
CA CYS A 77 4.24 15.35 21.12
C CYS A 77 4.61 14.83 22.51
N GLN A 78 4.29 13.56 22.79
CA GLN A 78 4.58 12.93 24.09
C GLN A 78 6.07 12.81 24.40
N GLN A 79 6.96 12.89 23.40
CA GLN A 79 8.40 12.69 23.56
C GLN A 79 9.24 13.95 23.35
N CYS A 80 9.06 14.65 22.22
CA CYS A 80 9.85 15.85 21.93
C CYS A 80 9.18 17.15 22.40
N LEU A 81 7.92 17.09 22.87
CA LEU A 81 7.12 18.25 23.31
C LEU A 81 6.97 19.36 22.26
N HIS A 82 7.25 19.07 20.99
CA HIS A 82 6.98 20.00 19.89
C HIS A 82 5.53 19.92 19.43
N ILE A 83 5.07 21.03 18.87
CA ILE A 83 3.72 21.16 18.33
C ILE A 83 3.50 20.20 17.14
N LYS A 84 2.25 19.78 16.94
CA LYS A 84 1.80 18.91 15.83
C LYS A 84 2.23 19.41 14.46
N GLN A 85 2.31 20.73 14.26
CA GLN A 85 2.77 21.30 13.00
C GLN A 85 4.23 20.95 12.67
N SER A 86 5.08 20.77 13.69
CA SER A 86 6.46 20.29 13.53
C SER A 86 6.56 18.81 13.14
N HIS A 87 5.43 18.09 13.21
CA HIS A 87 5.26 16.69 12.81
C HIS A 87 4.54 16.56 11.47
N ASN A 88 4.06 17.67 10.88
CA ASN A 88 3.30 17.62 9.63
C ASN A 88 4.20 17.19 8.46
N GLY A 89 3.80 16.10 7.81
CA GLY A 89 4.29 15.68 6.50
C GLY A 89 5.71 15.13 6.54
N GLN A 90 5.99 14.15 7.39
CA GLN A 90 7.30 13.46 7.43
C GLN A 90 7.28 11.99 7.03
N HIS A 91 6.12 11.36 6.82
CA HIS A 91 6.04 10.34 5.75
C HIS A 91 5.83 11.05 4.42
N ARG A 92 6.82 11.89 4.03
CA ARG A 92 6.84 12.54 2.71
C ARG A 92 6.84 11.49 1.63
N GLU A 93 6.46 11.85 0.40
CA GLU A 93 6.52 10.95 -0.76
C GLU A 93 7.87 10.25 -0.97
N SER A 94 8.97 10.74 -0.38
CA SER A 94 10.26 10.03 -0.30
C SER A 94 10.22 8.73 0.51
N ASN A 95 9.26 8.56 1.42
CA ASN A 95 8.97 7.32 2.14
C ASN A 95 8.12 6.33 1.32
N LYS A 96 7.76 6.65 0.07
CA LYS A 96 7.34 5.62 -0.92
C LYS A 96 8.45 4.58 -1.18
N ALA A 97 9.67 4.82 -0.69
CA ALA A 97 10.71 3.81 -0.64
C ALA A 97 10.35 2.63 0.28
N MET A 98 9.52 2.84 1.32
CA MET A 98 9.13 1.74 2.21
C MET A 98 8.09 0.85 1.55
N GLY A 99 8.40 -0.44 1.46
CA GLY A 99 7.47 -1.48 0.98
C GLY A 99 6.29 -1.68 1.94
N LEU A 100 5.25 -2.37 1.48
CA LEU A 100 4.11 -2.71 2.35
C LEU A 100 4.56 -3.50 3.59
N ASP A 101 5.44 -4.48 3.40
CA ASP A 101 5.98 -5.32 4.48
C ASP A 101 6.68 -4.49 5.56
N GLU A 102 7.49 -3.50 5.16
CA GLU A 102 8.21 -2.64 6.09
C GLU A 102 7.25 -1.75 6.89
N LEU A 103 6.16 -1.30 6.26
CA LEU A 103 5.10 -0.54 6.93
C LEU A 103 4.32 -1.44 7.90
N GLN A 104 4.02 -2.68 7.54
CA GLN A 104 3.35 -3.63 8.43
C GLN A 104 4.20 -3.96 9.66
N VAL A 105 5.49 -4.26 9.49
CA VAL A 105 6.42 -4.47 10.61
C VAL A 105 6.49 -3.24 11.53
N LEU A 106 6.41 -2.04 10.95
CA LEU A 106 6.38 -0.81 11.73
C LEU A 106 5.09 -0.70 12.56
N LEU A 107 3.94 -0.98 11.97
CA LEU A 107 2.63 -0.98 12.62
C LEU A 107 2.56 -2.02 13.74
N GLU A 108 3.08 -3.22 13.53
CA GLU A 108 3.18 -4.27 14.55
C GLU A 108 3.98 -3.82 15.78
N ARG A 109 5.12 -3.13 15.57
CA ARG A 109 5.94 -2.58 16.67
C ARG A 109 5.21 -1.49 17.46
N LEU A 110 4.27 -0.80 16.83
CA LEU A 110 3.42 0.20 17.47
C LEU A 110 2.19 -0.42 18.13
N HIS A 111 2.05 -1.74 18.05
CA HIS A 111 0.87 -2.48 18.51
C HIS A 111 -0.43 -2.02 17.84
N VAL A 112 -0.33 -1.54 16.59
CA VAL A 112 -1.49 -1.27 15.73
C VAL A 112 -1.93 -2.58 15.13
N THR A 113 -3.20 -2.93 15.31
CA THR A 113 -3.78 -4.18 14.82
C THR A 113 -4.56 -3.95 13.53
N ASP A 114 -4.89 -5.03 12.81
CA ASP A 114 -5.77 -4.97 11.63
C ASP A 114 -7.16 -4.41 11.97
N ASP A 115 -7.60 -4.49 13.24
CA ASP A 115 -8.84 -3.88 13.70
C ASP A 115 -8.75 -2.34 13.79
N ASP A 116 -7.54 -1.80 14.01
CA ASP A 116 -7.29 -0.35 14.03
C ASP A 116 -7.12 0.23 12.61
N LEU A 117 -6.70 -0.62 11.67
CA LEU A 117 -6.35 -0.26 10.32
C LEU A 117 -7.01 -1.22 9.33
N ASP A 118 -8.16 -0.81 8.76
CA ASP A 118 -8.83 -1.60 7.74
C ASP A 118 -7.97 -1.64 6.45
N LEU A 119 -7.21 -2.72 6.29
CA LEU A 119 -6.37 -2.99 5.12
C LEU A 119 -7.10 -3.78 4.03
N TYR A 120 -8.35 -4.17 4.26
CA TYR A 120 -9.15 -4.82 3.24
C TYR A 120 -9.53 -3.79 2.17
N ILE A 121 -9.21 -4.09 0.90
CA ILE A 121 -9.59 -3.24 -0.24
C ILE A 121 -10.81 -3.88 -0.93
N PRO A 122 -12.00 -3.29 -0.82
CA PRO A 122 -13.19 -3.78 -1.48
C PRO A 122 -13.08 -3.72 -3.02
N ASP A 123 -13.75 -4.64 -3.71
CA ASP A 123 -13.73 -4.69 -5.17
C ASP A 123 -14.30 -3.43 -5.84
N ASP A 124 -15.26 -2.75 -5.22
CA ASP A 124 -15.80 -1.49 -5.70
C ASP A 124 -14.77 -0.35 -5.66
N GLU A 125 -13.89 -0.33 -4.67
CA GLU A 125 -12.78 0.62 -4.61
C GLU A 125 -11.75 0.35 -5.72
N LEU A 126 -11.43 -0.93 -5.97
CA LEU A 126 -10.56 -1.33 -7.09
C LEU A 126 -11.13 -0.87 -8.44
N LEU A 127 -12.44 -0.98 -8.64
CA LEU A 127 -13.12 -0.52 -9.86
C LEU A 127 -13.12 1.00 -10.03
N ILE A 128 -13.15 1.76 -8.93
CA ILE A 128 -13.08 3.23 -8.95
C ILE A 128 -11.67 3.67 -9.32
N GLU A 129 -10.65 3.10 -8.67
CA GLU A 129 -9.25 3.46 -8.91
C GLU A 129 -8.75 3.00 -10.27
N SER A 130 -9.23 1.88 -10.80
CA SER A 130 -8.86 1.41 -12.15
C SER A 130 -9.38 2.30 -13.29
N ARG A 131 -10.27 3.25 -12.99
CA ARG A 131 -10.89 4.19 -13.97
C ARG A 131 -10.31 5.61 -13.91
N LYS A 132 -9.47 5.91 -12.92
CA LYS A 132 -8.78 7.19 -12.77
C LYS A 132 -7.52 7.24 -13.63
#